data_AF-A0A4D7C1Y0-F1
#
_entry.id   AF-A0A4D7C1Y0-F1
#
_cell.length_a   1.000
_cell.length_b   1.000
_cell.length_c   1.000
_cell.angle_alpha   90.00
_cell.angle_beta   90.00
_cell.angle_gamma   90.00
#
_symmetry.space_group_name_H-M   'P 1'
#
loop_
_entity.id
_entity.type
_entity.pdbx_description
1 polymer ?
#
loop_
_entity_poly.entity_id
_entity_poly.type
_entity_poly.pdbx_seq_one_letter_code
_entity_poly.pdbx_strand_id
1 'polypeptide(L)' 'MKNITVSVDDETYRRARMKAAAEETSLSAVVKRLLAHYASTADGFDALAQEEAALRVQVSAFDAGQRLARDALHRR' A
#
# COMPACT_ATOMS: atom_id res chain seq x y z
N MET A 1 2.48 -16.50 21.02
CA MET A 1 3.18 -15.32 20.45
C MET A 1 4.60 -15.72 20.11
N LYS A 2 5.16 -15.24 19.00
CA LYS A 2 6.58 -15.44 18.68
C LYS A 2 7.36 -14.20 19.09
N ASN A 3 8.52 -14.38 19.70
CA ASN A 3 9.41 -13.28 20.10
C ASN A 3 10.45 -13.07 19.01
N ILE A 4 10.76 -11.80 18.72
CA ILE A 4 11.78 -11.41 17.75
C ILE A 4 12.77 -10.52 18.49
N THR A 5 14.06 -10.84 18.37
CA THR A 5 15.14 -10.00 18.88
C THR A 5 15.71 -9.21 17.71
N VAL A 6 15.73 -7.88 17.83
CA VAL A 6 16.26 -6.97 16.81
C VAL A 6 17.29 -6.06 17.47
N SER A 7 18.47 -5.97 16.88
CA SER A 7 19.49 -5.01 17.28
C SER A 7 19.23 -3.68 16.58
N VAL A 8 19.13 -2.60 17.36
CA VAL A 8 19.00 -1.22 16.89
C VAL A 8 20.05 -0.37 17.60
N ASP A 9 20.46 0.73 16.99
CA ASP A 9 21.33 1.68 17.66
C ASP A 9 20.63 2.37 18.84
N ASP A 10 21.42 2.77 19.84
CA ASP A 10 20.92 3.37 21.08
C ASP A 10 20.08 4.63 20.85
N GLU A 11 20.43 5.40 19.82
CA GLU A 11 19.74 6.65 19.50
C GLU A 11 18.35 6.39 18.93
N THR A 12 18.25 5.46 17.98
CA THR A 12 16.97 4.98 17.44
C THR A 12 16.10 4.41 18.55
N TYR A 13 16.67 3.59 19.46
CA TYR A 13 15.91 3.05 20.60
C TYR A 13 15.38 4.17 21.51
N ARG A 14 16.22 5.14 21.90
CA ARG A 14 15.81 6.27 22.75
C ARG A 14 14.71 7.11 22.10
N ARG A 15 14.89 7.51 20.86
CA ARG A 15 13.92 8.34 20.14
C ARG A 15 12.59 7.61 19.96
N ALA A 16 12.62 6.34 19.57
CA ALA A 16 11.42 5.54 19.41
C ALA A 16 10.66 5.37 20.74
N ARG A 17 11.39 5.16 21.84
CA ARG A 17 10.79 5.05 23.18
C ARG A 17 10.16 6.36 23.65
N MET A 18 10.82 7.50 23.47
CA MET A 18 10.25 8.81 23.82
C MET A 18 8.99 9.09 23.00
N LYS A 19 9.01 8.82 21.70
CA LYS A 19 7.86 9.02 20.83
C LYS A 19 6.68 8.10 21.20
N ALA A 20 6.96 6.83 21.46
CA ALA A 20 5.93 5.88 21.89
C ALA A 20 5.28 6.32 23.22
N ALA A 21 6.07 6.79 24.19
CA ALA A 21 5.54 7.30 25.44
C ALA A 21 4.66 8.54 25.25
N ALA A 22 5.05 9.46 24.36
CA ALA A 22 4.27 10.65 24.03
C ALA A 22 2.92 10.30 23.35
N GLU A 23 2.88 9.21 22.59
CA GLU A 23 1.67 8.70 21.94
C GLU A 23 0.86 7.71 22.81
N GLU A 24 1.16 7.63 24.12
CA GLU A 24 0.55 6.69 25.08
C GLU A 24 0.56 5.22 24.59
N THR A 25 1.59 4.85 23.83
CA THR A 25 1.74 3.51 23.23
C THR A 25 3.03 2.84 23.67
N SER A 26 3.12 1.53 23.43
CA SER A 26 4.34 0.76 23.70
C SER A 26 5.17 0.59 22.44
N LEU A 27 6.49 0.46 22.61
CA LEU A 27 7.40 0.17 21.51
C LEU A 27 7.03 -1.13 20.78
N SER A 28 6.58 -2.15 21.52
CA SER A 28 6.10 -3.41 20.95
C SER A 28 4.84 -3.22 20.10
N ALA A 29 3.93 -2.32 20.48
CA ALA A 29 2.75 -2.01 19.66
C ALA A 29 3.12 -1.26 18.37
N VAL A 30 4.09 -0.34 18.45
CA VAL A 30 4.63 0.36 17.27
C VAL A 30 5.27 -0.63 16.30
N VAL A 31 6.12 -1.53 16.79
CA VAL A 31 6.77 -2.56 15.97
C VAL A 31 5.73 -3.51 15.35
N LYS A 32 4.71 -3.92 16.11
CA LYS A 32 3.62 -4.74 15.59
C LYS A 32 2.90 -4.05 14.42
N ARG A 33 2.58 -2.76 14.55
CA ARG A 33 1.93 -1.98 13.49
C ARG A 33 2.84 -1.83 12.27
N LEU A 34 4.12 -1.56 12.48
CA LEU A 34 5.10 -1.46 11.41
C LEU A 34 5.21 -2.77 10.62
N LEU A 35 5.32 -3.91 11.31
CA LEU A 35 5.41 -5.23 10.66
C LEU A 35 4.12 -5.59 9.92
N ALA A 36 2.96 -5.27 10.48
CA ALA A 36 1.68 -5.47 9.80
C ALA A 36 1.58 -4.62 8.52
N HIS A 37 2.00 -3.35 8.60
CA HIS A 37 2.06 -2.48 7.42
C HIS A 37 3.07 -2.99 6.39
N TYR A 38 4.25 -3.40 6.82
CA TYR A 38 5.27 -3.97 5.94
C TYR A 38 4.78 -5.22 5.20
N ALA A 39 4.06 -6.11 5.90
CA ALA A 39 3.42 -7.27 5.28
C ALA A 39 2.34 -6.83 4.26
N SER A 40 1.51 -5.83 4.59
CA SER A 40 0.47 -5.33 3.68
C SER A 40 0.99 -4.66 2.42
N THR A 41 2.18 -4.04 2.47
CA THR A 41 2.77 -3.36 1.31
C THR A 41 3.31 -4.33 0.27
N ALA A 42 3.67 -5.55 0.67
CA ALA A 42 3.95 -6.63 -0.28
C ALA A 42 2.68 -7.05 -1.06
N ASP A 43 1.50 -6.94 -0.43
CA ASP A 43 0.22 -7.30 -1.03
C ASP A 43 -0.45 -6.16 -1.81
N GLY A 44 -0.06 -4.89 -1.61
CA GLY A 44 -0.75 -3.74 -2.20
C GLY A 44 -0.62 -3.64 -3.73
N PHE A 45 0.54 -3.96 -4.27
CA PHE A 45 0.73 -4.04 -5.73
C PHE A 45 -0.01 -5.25 -6.31
N ASP A 46 0.00 -6.38 -5.61
CA ASP A 46 -0.72 -7.59 -6.02
C ASP A 46 -2.25 -7.40 -5.95
N ALA A 47 -2.74 -6.69 -4.94
CA ALA A 47 -4.16 -6.37 -4.78
C ALA A 47 -4.66 -5.42 -5.87
N LEU A 48 -3.90 -4.35 -6.18
CA LEU A 48 -4.22 -3.45 -7.29
C LEU A 48 -4.15 -4.16 -8.64
N ALA A 49 -3.18 -5.06 -8.84
CA ALA A 49 -3.10 -5.87 -10.05
C ALA A 49 -4.26 -6.87 -10.17
N GLN A 50 -4.71 -7.46 -9.06
CA GLN A 50 -5.89 -8.33 -9.02
C GLN A 50 -7.18 -7.55 -9.27
N GLU A 51 -7.33 -6.34 -8.72
CA GLU A 51 -8.46 -5.46 -8.96
C GLU A 51 -8.52 -5.02 -10.43
N GLU A 52 -7.37 -4.65 -11.01
CA GLU A 52 -7.25 -4.32 -12.43
C GLU A 52 -7.64 -5.51 -13.32
N ALA A 53 -7.14 -6.71 -13.02
CA ALA A 53 -7.49 -7.92 -13.73
C ALA A 53 -9.00 -8.23 -13.63
N ALA A 54 -9.59 -8.07 -12.44
CA ALA A 54 -11.02 -8.28 -12.23
C ALA A 54 -11.88 -7.28 -13.01
N LEU A 55 -11.51 -5.99 -13.02
CA LEU A 55 -12.18 -4.96 -13.81
C LEU A 55 -12.04 -5.21 -15.32
N ARG A 56 -10.86 -5.63 -15.78
CA ARG A 56 -10.62 -5.92 -17.20
C ARG A 56 -11.46 -7.09 -17.70
N VAL A 57 -11.70 -8.11 -16.89
CA VAL A 57 -12.61 -9.23 -17.22
C VAL A 57 -14.07 -8.77 -17.38
N GLN A 58 -14.49 -7.71 -16.69
CA GLN A 58 -15.83 -7.16 -16.83
C GLN A 58 -16.04 -6.39 -18.15
N VAL A 59 -14.96 -6.06 -18.86
CA VAL A 59 -15.04 -5.42 -20.18
C VAL A 59 -15.39 -6.48 -21.23
N SER A 60 -16.70 -6.68 -21.46
CA SER A 60 -17.23 -7.70 -22.38
C SER A 60 -17.11 -7.32 -23.85
N ALA A 61 -16.98 -6.02 -24.17
CA ALA A 61 -16.80 -5.54 -25.52
C ALA A 61 -16.00 -4.23 -25.51
N PHE A 62 -14.83 -4.25 -26.13
CA PHE A 62 -14.01 -3.06 -26.38
C PHE A 62 -13.74 -2.99 -27.88
N ASP A 63 -14.32 -1.99 -28.54
CA ASP A 63 -14.04 -1.71 -29.95
C ASP A 63 -13.36 -0.35 -30.06
N ALA A 64 -12.08 -0.38 -30.44
CA ALA A 64 -11.30 0.83 -30.67
C ALA A 64 -11.81 1.63 -31.89
N GLY A 65 -12.53 1.01 -32.82
CA GLY A 65 -13.13 1.63 -34.00
C GLY A 65 -14.35 2.50 -33.72
N GLN A 66 -15.00 2.32 -32.55
CA GLN A 66 -16.07 3.19 -32.05
C GLN A 66 -15.54 4.52 -31.49
N ARG A 67 -14.22 4.69 -31.37
CA ARG A 67 -13.63 5.94 -30.88
C ARG A 67 -13.76 7.02 -31.96
N LEU A 68 -14.19 8.21 -31.54
CA LEU A 68 -14.19 9.40 -32.39
C LEU A 68 -12.79 9.60 -33.00
N ALA A 69 -12.72 9.64 -34.33
CA ALA A 69 -11.51 10.02 -35.02
C ALA A 69 -11.09 11.43 -34.58
N ARG A 70 -9.78 11.66 -34.46
CA ARG A 70 -9.19 12.93 -34.01
C ARG A 70 -9.81 14.15 -34.71
N ASP A 71 -10.07 14.04 -36.01
CA ASP A 71 -10.59 15.12 -36.84
C ASP A 71 -12.10 15.37 -36.64
N ALA A 72 -12.84 14.42 -36.07
CA ALA A 72 -14.23 14.58 -35.66
C ALA A 72 -14.36 15.24 -34.28
N LEU A 73 -13.32 15.15 -33.44
CA LEU A 73 -13.29 15.68 -32.07
C LEU A 73 -13.22 17.21 -32.01
N HIS A 74 -12.68 17.84 -33.06
CA HIS A 74 -12.46 19.29 -33.13
C HIS A 74 -13.46 20.03 -34.02
N ARG A 75 -14.45 19.36 -34.60
CA ARG A 75 -15.54 20.01 -35.32
C ARG A 75 -16.59 20.49 -34.32
N ARG A 76 -16.50 21.77 -33.96
CA ARG A 76 -17.51 22.51 -33.22
C ARG A 76 -18.32 23.38 -34.17
#